data_AF-A0A1H5M6W6-F1
#
_entry.id   AF-A0A1H5M6W6-F1
#
_cell.length_a   1.000
_cell.length_b   1.000
_cell.length_c   1.000
_cell.angle_alpha   90.00
_cell.angle_beta   90.00
_cell.angle_gamma   90.00
#
_symmetry.space_group_name_H-M   'P 1'
#
loop_
_entity.id
_entity.type
_entity.pdbx_description
1 polymer ?
#
loop_
_entity_poly.entity_id
_entity_poly.type
_entity_poly.pdbx_seq_one_letter_code
_entity_poly.pdbx_strand_id
1 'polypeptide(L)'
;MNHDEDFDDPAAAEYQNQRRQAADLDYIRRYYALEQRHGIRVAIDGRVCSHGQEGTIVDTSGQYLMVQFDGEELPARRHATSNMEYATAAGWVAATPVADPCARVPQEA
;
A
#
# COMPACT_ATOMS: atom_id res chain seq x y z
N MET A 1 -8.40 -41.43 -19.74
CA MET A 1 -7.28 -41.32 -18.78
C MET A 1 -6.29 -40.40 -19.46
N ASN A 2 -6.18 -39.12 -19.12
CA ASN A 2 -5.98 -38.54 -17.79
C ASN A 2 -6.64 -37.13 -17.79
N HIS A 3 -7.62 -36.87 -16.93
CA HIS A 3 -7.47 -36.36 -15.55
C HIS A 3 -7.37 -34.83 -15.55
N ASP A 4 -8.55 -34.22 -15.66
CA ASP A 4 -8.90 -32.82 -15.39
C ASP A 4 -8.58 -32.39 -13.94
N GLU A 5 -7.31 -32.36 -13.57
CA GLU A 5 -6.86 -31.69 -12.34
C GLU A 5 -5.83 -30.62 -12.70
N ASP A 6 -6.32 -29.54 -13.28
CA ASP A 6 -5.61 -28.26 -13.28
C ASP A 6 -5.62 -27.79 -11.83
N PHE A 7 -4.50 -28.07 -11.14
CA PHE A 7 -4.24 -27.70 -9.76
C PHE A 7 -4.26 -26.17 -9.64
N ASP A 8 -5.41 -25.62 -9.25
CA ASP A 8 -5.46 -24.39 -8.47
C ASP A 8 -4.85 -24.73 -7.10
N ASP A 9 -3.52 -24.87 -7.05
CA ASP A 9 -2.78 -25.10 -5.81
C ASP A 9 -2.84 -23.80 -5.00
N PRO A 10 -3.63 -23.74 -3.91
CA PRO A 10 -3.85 -22.50 -3.19
C PRO A 10 -2.54 -21.97 -2.60
N ALA A 11 -1.62 -22.86 -2.23
CA ALA A 11 -0.31 -22.48 -1.70
C ALA A 11 0.57 -21.80 -2.76
N ALA A 12 0.52 -22.24 -4.02
CA ALA A 12 1.20 -21.57 -5.13
C ALA A 12 0.63 -20.17 -5.39
N ALA A 13 -0.70 -20.01 -5.33
CA ALA A 13 -1.36 -18.71 -5.47
C ALA A 13 -1.02 -17.76 -4.31
N GLU A 14 -1.02 -18.24 -3.07
CA GLU A 14 -0.62 -17.47 -1.89
C GLU A 14 0.85 -17.02 -1.97
N TYR A 15 1.75 -17.90 -2.40
CA TYR A 15 3.17 -17.57 -2.56
C TYR A 15 3.39 -16.50 -3.65
N GLN A 16 2.67 -16.58 -4.76
CA GLN A 16 2.72 -15.56 -5.81
C GLN A 16 2.20 -14.21 -5.32
N ASN A 17 1.10 -14.20 -4.55
CA ASN A 17 0.56 -12.99 -3.94
C ASN A 17 1.55 -12.35 -2.96
N GLN A 18 2.17 -13.14 -2.07
CA GLN A 18 3.18 -12.64 -1.14
C GLN A 18 4.39 -12.05 -1.86
N ARG A 19 4.85 -12.68 -2.95
CA ARG A 19 5.96 -12.15 -3.78
C ARG A 19 5.58 -10.82 -4.45
N ARG A 20 4.36 -10.73 -4.98
CA ARG A 20 3.84 -9.48 -5.58
C ARG A 20 3.77 -8.38 -4.53
N GLN A 21 3.16 -8.65 -3.38
CA GLN A 21 3.05 -7.71 -2.26
C GLN A 21 4.41 -7.22 -1.80
N ALA A 22 5.39 -8.12 -1.65
CA ALA A 22 6.74 -7.74 -1.26
C ALA A 22 7.42 -6.83 -2.30
N ALA A 23 7.25 -7.10 -3.59
CA ALA A 23 7.80 -6.28 -4.67
C ALA A 23 7.13 -4.89 -4.74
N ASP A 24 5.81 -4.84 -4.65
CA ASP A 24 5.04 -3.59 -4.63
C ASP A 24 5.40 -2.72 -3.41
N LEU A 25 5.48 -3.33 -2.22
CA LEU A 25 5.86 -2.62 -1.00
C LEU A 25 7.31 -2.10 -1.07
N ASP A 26 8.26 -2.89 -1.59
CA ASP A 26 9.63 -2.42 -1.80
C ASP A 26 9.67 -1.23 -2.77
N TYR A 27 8.91 -1.31 -3.86
CA TYR A 27 8.77 -0.20 -4.81
C TYR A 27 8.20 1.06 -4.13
N ILE A 28 7.08 0.95 -3.43
CA ILE A 28 6.42 2.07 -2.72
C ILE A 28 7.37 2.69 -1.70
N ARG A 29 8.04 1.85 -0.87
CA ARG A 29 8.99 2.31 0.15
C ARG A 29 10.16 3.07 -0.46
N ARG A 30 10.71 2.59 -1.58
CA ARG A 30 11.85 3.23 -2.27
C ARG A 30 11.43 4.48 -3.03
N TYR A 31 10.34 4.41 -3.78
CA TYR A 31 9.87 5.50 -4.64
C TYR A 31 9.48 6.74 -3.83
N TYR A 32 8.71 6.54 -2.74
CA TYR A 32 8.31 7.65 -1.86
C TYR A 32 9.29 7.90 -0.70
N ALA A 33 10.33 7.08 -0.56
CA ALA A 33 11.33 7.17 0.51
C ALA A 33 10.71 7.26 1.93
N LEU A 34 9.60 6.56 2.17
CA LEU A 34 8.77 6.69 3.39
C LEU A 34 9.55 6.43 4.68
N GLU A 35 10.40 5.41 4.69
CA GLU A 35 11.21 5.07 5.87
C GLU A 35 12.32 6.10 6.10
N GLN A 36 13.04 6.49 5.03
CA GLN A 36 14.16 7.43 5.13
C GLN A 36 13.73 8.86 5.47
N ARG A 37 12.55 9.29 4.99
CA ARG A 37 12.08 10.67 5.14
C ARG A 37 11.16 10.85 6.34
N HIS A 38 10.31 9.87 6.61
CA HIS A 38 9.24 9.99 7.59
C HIS A 38 9.34 8.95 8.71
N GLY A 39 10.29 8.02 8.66
CA GLY A 39 10.37 6.91 9.62
C GLY A 39 9.20 5.93 9.48
N ILE A 40 8.47 5.96 8.36
CA ILE A 40 7.28 5.16 8.13
C ILE A 40 7.67 3.83 7.47
N ARG A 41 7.38 2.73 8.16
CA ARG A 41 7.53 1.38 7.62
C ARG A 41 6.17 0.83 7.17
N VAL A 42 5.86 0.99 5.89
CA VAL A 42 4.62 0.47 5.29
C VAL A 42 4.68 -1.05 5.20
N ALA A 43 3.68 -1.77 5.68
CA ALA A 43 3.57 -3.23 5.59
C ALA A 43 2.11 -3.66 5.46
N ILE A 44 1.87 -4.88 4.97
CA ILE A 44 0.57 -5.54 5.13
C ILE A 44 0.28 -5.67 6.64
N ASP A 45 -0.99 -5.58 7.02
CA ASP A 45 -1.49 -5.43 8.40
C ASP A 45 -1.09 -4.11 9.09
N GLY A 46 -0.44 -3.19 8.36
CA GLY A 46 -0.14 -1.85 8.87
C GLY A 46 -1.40 -1.01 9.05
N ARG A 47 -1.54 -0.35 10.20
CA ARG A 47 -2.63 0.59 10.47
C ARG A 47 -2.35 1.93 9.80
N VAL A 48 -3.38 2.45 9.15
CA VAL A 48 -3.37 3.72 8.42
C VAL A 48 -4.60 4.55 8.76
N CYS A 49 -4.49 5.86 8.62
CA CYS A 49 -5.62 6.77 8.63
C CYS A 49 -5.62 7.59 7.35
N SER A 50 -6.79 7.73 6.72
CA SER A 50 -6.96 8.57 5.53
C SER A 50 -8.23 9.37 5.65
N HIS A 51 -8.13 10.69 5.48
CA HIS A 51 -9.26 11.62 5.65
C HIS A 51 -9.99 11.49 7.00
N GLY A 52 -9.27 11.14 8.06
CA GLY A 52 -9.84 10.91 9.40
C GLY A 52 -10.50 9.55 9.59
N GLN A 53 -10.40 8.66 8.60
CA GLN A 53 -10.91 7.29 8.68
C GLN A 53 -9.75 6.31 8.82
N GLU A 54 -9.75 5.54 9.92
CA GLU A 54 -8.75 4.51 10.15
C GLU A 54 -9.04 3.23 9.37
N GLY A 55 -7.99 2.49 9.07
CA GLY A 55 -8.06 1.21 8.37
C GLY A 55 -6.75 0.44 8.45
N THR A 56 -6.75 -0.70 7.78
CA THR A 56 -5.64 -1.64 7.74
C THR A 56 -5.24 -1.91 6.30
N ILE A 57 -3.95 -1.93 6.01
CA ILE A 57 -3.43 -2.32 4.70
C ILE A 57 -3.60 -3.83 4.56
N VAL A 58 -4.49 -4.26 3.67
CA VAL A 58 -4.77 -5.69 3.45
C VAL A 58 -4.08 -6.23 2.20
N ASP A 59 -3.74 -5.35 1.25
CA ASP A 59 -3.05 -5.74 0.03
C ASP A 59 -2.33 -4.56 -0.67
N THR A 60 -1.66 -4.84 -1.78
CA THR A 60 -1.11 -3.86 -2.73
C THR A 60 -1.67 -4.06 -4.12
N SER A 61 -1.70 -2.97 -4.90
CA SER A 61 -2.03 -2.98 -6.31
C SER A 61 -1.05 -2.07 -7.08
N GLY A 62 0.14 -2.60 -7.39
CA GLY A 62 1.21 -1.83 -8.01
C GLY A 62 1.74 -0.76 -7.05
N GLN A 63 1.69 0.51 -7.45
CA GLN A 63 2.13 1.63 -6.60
C GLN A 63 1.11 2.07 -5.52
N TYR A 64 -0.02 1.37 -5.39
CA TYR A 64 -1.10 1.75 -4.48
C TYR A 64 -1.29 0.72 -3.37
N LEU A 65 -1.78 1.19 -2.22
CA LEU A 65 -2.18 0.36 -1.10
C LEU A 65 -3.67 0.04 -1.21
N MET A 66 -4.03 -1.19 -0.88
CA MET A 66 -5.42 -1.59 -0.66
C MET A 66 -5.67 -1.55 0.83
N VAL A 67 -6.50 -0.61 1.26
CA VAL A 67 -6.80 -0.36 2.66
C VAL A 67 -8.23 -0.75 2.94
N GLN A 68 -8.45 -1.68 3.87
CA GLN A 68 -9.77 -1.93 4.41
C GLN A 68 -9.99 -0.96 5.56
N PHE A 69 -10.91 -0.01 5.37
CA PHE A 69 -11.27 0.94 6.41
C PHE A 69 -12.21 0.31 7.44
N ASP A 70 -12.14 0.78 8.67
CA ASP A 70 -12.97 0.26 9.75
C ASP A 70 -14.45 0.53 9.46
N GLY A 71 -15.27 -0.53 9.49
CA GLY A 71 -16.69 -0.46 9.15
C GLY A 71 -17.02 -0.67 7.67
N GLU A 72 -16.01 -0.72 6.78
CA GLU A 72 -16.21 -0.99 5.36
C GLU A 72 -16.00 -2.47 5.04
N GLU A 73 -16.88 -3.03 4.20
CA GLU A 73 -16.79 -4.44 3.79
C GLU A 73 -15.69 -4.68 2.75
N LEU A 74 -15.37 -3.66 1.94
CA LEU A 74 -14.44 -3.78 0.82
C LEU A 74 -13.22 -2.88 0.98
N PRO A 75 -12.03 -3.35 0.57
CA PRO A 75 -10.84 -2.52 0.60
C PRO A 75 -10.88 -1.45 -0.50
N ALA A 76 -10.41 -0.26 -0.15
CA ALA A 76 -10.30 0.88 -1.04
C ALA A 76 -8.83 1.13 -1.44
N ARG A 77 -8.63 1.45 -2.72
CA ARG A 77 -7.33 1.83 -3.25
C ARG A 77 -6.93 3.22 -2.75
N ARG A 78 -5.74 3.33 -2.17
CA ARG A 78 -5.16 4.59 -1.65
C ARG A 78 -3.72 4.77 -2.09
N HIS A 79 -3.36 6.02 -2.33
CA HIS A 79 -1.98 6.41 -2.65
C HIS A 79 -1.17 6.47 -1.35
N ALA A 80 0.07 5.99 -1.35
CA ALA A 80 0.84 5.82 -0.11
C ALA A 80 1.17 7.15 0.60
N THR A 81 1.11 8.30 -0.08
CA THR A 81 1.47 9.62 0.48
C THR A 81 0.35 10.66 0.43
N SER A 82 -0.80 10.37 -0.20
CA SER A 82 -1.84 11.38 -0.37
C SER A 82 -2.87 11.27 0.76
N ASN A 83 -2.85 12.24 1.68
CA ASN A 83 -3.74 12.27 2.85
C ASN A 83 -3.70 10.94 3.62
N MET A 84 -2.48 10.43 3.84
CA MET A 84 -2.23 9.19 4.55
C MET A 84 -1.42 9.45 5.80
N GLU A 85 -1.84 8.84 6.89
CA GLU A 85 -1.12 8.75 8.15
C GLU A 85 -0.90 7.28 8.48
N TYR A 86 0.25 6.98 9.07
CA TYR A 86 0.65 5.61 9.38
C TYR A 86 0.88 5.48 10.87
N ALA A 87 0.37 4.40 11.46
CA ALA A 87 0.66 4.09 12.84
C ALA A 87 2.12 3.63 12.96
N THR A 88 2.86 4.26 13.86
CA THR A 88 4.23 3.88 14.22
C THR A 88 4.32 3.71 15.73
N ALA A 89 5.47 3.23 16.23
CA ALA A 89 5.71 3.13 17.67
C ALA A 89 5.68 4.50 18.39
N ALA A 90 5.89 5.59 17.67
CA ALA A 90 5.83 6.96 18.20
C ALA A 90 4.43 7.59 18.08
N GLY A 91 3.46 6.88 17.49
CA GLY A 91 2.12 7.38 17.17
C GLY A 91 1.88 7.51 15.67
N TRP A 92 0.85 8.26 15.30
CA TRP A 92 0.48 8.50 13.91
C TRP A 92 1.43 9.48 13.23
N VAL A 93 1.98 9.08 12.08
CA VAL A 93 2.89 9.91 11.28
C VAL A 93 2.28 10.14 9.91
N ALA A 94 2.08 11.41 9.57
CA ALA A 94 1.62 11.80 8.24
C ALA A 94 2.69 11.52 7.18
N ALA A 95 2.35 10.71 6.18
CA ALA A 95 3.09 10.67 4.94
C ALA A 95 2.80 11.98 4.21
N THR A 96 3.68 12.94 4.36
CA THR A 96 3.54 14.22 3.66
C THR A 96 3.87 13.96 2.19
N PRO A 97 3.00 14.38 1.25
CA PRO A 97 3.29 14.21 -0.17
C PRO A 97 4.62 14.89 -0.48
N VAL A 98 5.58 14.09 -0.94
CA VAL A 98 6.76 14.64 -1.61
C VAL A 98 6.25 15.29 -2.88
N ALA A 99 6.61 16.55 -3.12
CA ALA A 99 6.38 17.18 -4.42
C ALA A 99 6.90 16.23 -5.50
N ASP A 100 5.99 15.72 -6.31
CA ASP A 100 6.27 14.69 -7.30
C ASP A 100 7.32 15.25 -8.27
N PRO A 101 8.53 14.67 -8.39
CA PRO A 101 9.52 15.18 -9.34
C PRO A 101 9.05 14.99 -10.80
N CYS A 102 8.00 14.19 -11.04
CA CYS A 102 7.32 14.03 -12.32
C CYS A 102 6.01 14.82 -12.43
N ALA A 103 5.54 15.51 -11.39
CA ALA A 103 4.48 16.51 -11.55
C ALA A 103 5.08 17.69 -12.30
N ARG A 104 5.01 17.63 -13.63
CA ARG A 104 5.10 18.80 -14.49
C ARG A 104 4.05 19.78 -14.00
N VAL A 105 4.49 20.81 -13.28
CA VAL A 105 3.67 21.99 -12.98
C VAL A 105 2.99 22.42 -14.29
N PRO A 106 1.65 22.47 -14.37
CA PRO A 106 1.04 23.28 -15.41
C PRO A 106 1.46 24.72 -15.10
N GLN A 107 2.37 25.25 -15.91
CA GLN A 107 2.71 26.67 -15.89
C GLN A 107 1.44 27.39 -16.35
N GLU A 108 0.73 28.00 -15.39
CA GLU A 108 -0.40 28.87 -15.70
C GLU A 108 0.11 30.03 -16.58
N ALA A 109 -0.59 30.25 -17.69
CA ALA A 109 -0.32 31.27 -18.70
C ALA A 109 -1.07 32.56 -18.39
#